data_AF-A0A0N5CY56-F1
#
_entry.id   AF-A0A0N5CY56-F1
#
_cell.length_a   1.000
_cell.length_b   1.000
_cell.length_c   1.000
_cell.angle_alpha   90.00
_cell.angle_beta   90.00
_cell.angle_gamma   90.00
#
_symmetry.space_group_name_H-M   'P 1'
#
loop_
_entity.id
_entity.type
_entity.pdbx_description
1 polymer ?
#
loop_
_entity_poly.entity_id
_entity_poly.type
_entity_poly.pdbx_seq_one_letter_code
_entity_poly.pdbx_strand_id
1 'polypeptide(L)'
;MNNEQLQDWLTALNERWRSSVEKQALKDVGHEQMLLKLEACNTHYLINYLKCNYADVDLIQPVLGQLLACYCRGGVLRYFTMQCIPSLIHLYLLALAKRQKKSISMFEILFLAIYNEEILVAGTSSGSGMKKVDKIRIPSTRFPSVYHDPRKLNILSDVSFKSGSTSFVEMTVRIGPYKSADKITPENRQTILTRLLKSVNSCLCRLSHDVICKYICSTTISVCQSGFHFSETSLKSRVCDEDLCSEELDEFSMKPRLQSSAQYLLESLNGLYFALFNGESQLAIQAIDAVHQRALYEFYSDVILVTNSIKDTLLESSFQSNERLLKCNRSNHGKVDGRRGSELITNSSLRLKKMPEDISPVVDDSSKECIFSDGKFLFIHSGLFRCHTII
;
A
#
# COMPACT_ATOMS: atom_id res chain seq x y z
N MET A 1 -14.52 25.31 0.71
CA MET A 1 -15.45 24.98 -0.40
C MET A 1 -16.80 24.65 0.20
N ASN A 2 -17.87 25.26 -0.30
CA ASN A 2 -19.25 24.82 -0.01
C ASN A 2 -19.64 23.62 -0.91
N ASN A 3 -20.83 23.05 -0.73
CA ASN A 3 -21.28 21.87 -1.49
C ASN A 3 -21.24 22.11 -3.02
N GLU A 4 -21.73 23.25 -3.47
CA GLU A 4 -21.79 23.63 -4.90
C GLU A 4 -20.37 23.73 -5.50
N GLN A 5 -19.47 24.46 -4.84
CA GLN A 5 -18.07 24.59 -5.28
C GLN A 5 -17.35 23.25 -5.38
N LEU A 6 -17.67 22.32 -4.47
CA LEU A 6 -17.08 20.99 -4.46
C LEU A 6 -17.61 20.14 -5.62
N GLN A 7 -18.91 20.22 -5.91
CA GLN A 7 -19.51 19.53 -7.05
C GLN A 7 -19.07 20.12 -8.40
N ASP A 8 -18.92 21.44 -8.48
CA ASP A 8 -18.36 22.13 -9.64
C ASP A 8 -16.92 21.73 -9.89
N TRP A 9 -16.10 21.68 -8.83
CA TRP A 9 -14.73 21.20 -8.91
C TRP A 9 -14.65 19.74 -9.35
N LEU A 10 -15.44 18.84 -8.77
CA LEU A 10 -15.49 17.44 -9.19
C LEU A 10 -15.91 17.29 -10.67
N THR A 11 -16.88 18.08 -11.11
CA THR A 11 -17.33 18.10 -12.52
C THR A 11 -16.21 18.59 -13.44
N ALA A 12 -15.54 19.69 -13.08
CA ALA A 12 -14.41 20.22 -13.83
C ALA A 12 -13.22 19.25 -13.86
N LEU A 13 -12.90 18.60 -12.75
CA LEU A 13 -11.86 17.57 -12.65
C LEU A 13 -12.20 16.39 -13.58
N ASN A 14 -13.45 15.95 -13.56
CA ASN A 14 -13.94 14.87 -14.40
C ASN A 14 -13.81 15.18 -15.90
N GLU A 15 -14.16 16.39 -16.34
CA GLU A 15 -14.01 16.81 -17.74
C GLU A 15 -12.54 17.09 -18.13
N ARG A 16 -11.71 17.63 -17.23
CA ARG A 16 -10.28 17.82 -17.49
C ARG A 16 -9.59 16.49 -17.78
N TRP A 17 -9.84 15.49 -16.94
CA TRP A 17 -9.16 14.19 -17.07
C TRP A 17 -9.81 13.27 -18.10
N ARG A 18 -11.04 13.56 -18.55
CA ARG A 18 -11.68 12.92 -19.72
C ARG A 18 -10.80 13.00 -20.96
N SER A 19 -10.27 14.19 -21.27
CA SER A 19 -9.38 14.41 -22.44
C SER A 19 -8.04 13.69 -22.33
N SER A 20 -7.65 13.28 -21.12
CA SER A 20 -6.39 12.59 -20.85
C SER A 20 -6.47 11.07 -21.04
N VAL A 21 -7.69 10.51 -21.00
CA VAL A 21 -7.97 9.08 -21.22
C VAL A 21 -7.88 8.72 -22.71
N GLU A 22 -8.28 9.63 -23.60
CA GLU A 22 -8.23 9.44 -25.06
C GLU A 22 -6.80 9.45 -25.64
N LYS A 23 -5.82 10.01 -24.91
CA LYS A 23 -4.40 10.01 -25.29
C LYS A 23 -3.67 8.86 -24.62
N GLN A 24 -3.89 7.66 -25.14
CA GLN A 24 -3.43 6.41 -24.57
C GLN A 24 -2.15 5.91 -25.25
N ALA A 25 -0.98 6.22 -24.66
CA ALA A 25 0.27 5.49 -24.86
C ALA A 25 1.24 5.81 -23.70
N LEU A 26 1.61 4.78 -22.93
CA LEU A 26 2.71 4.79 -21.95
C LEU A 26 2.79 6.04 -21.02
N LYS A 27 1.78 6.26 -20.17
CA LYS A 27 1.98 7.20 -19.05
C LYS A 27 2.70 6.48 -17.92
N ASP A 28 3.85 7.04 -17.54
CA ASP A 28 4.66 6.63 -16.40
C ASP A 28 3.83 6.70 -15.10
N VAL A 29 4.06 5.76 -14.18
CA VAL A 29 3.45 5.72 -12.84
C VAL A 29 3.64 7.07 -12.13
N GLY A 30 4.77 7.73 -12.36
CA GLY A 30 5.05 9.07 -11.83
C GLY A 30 4.09 10.16 -12.32
N HIS A 31 3.54 10.06 -13.54
CA HIS A 31 2.63 11.07 -14.09
C HIS A 31 1.25 11.03 -13.43
N GLU A 32 0.70 9.84 -13.21
CA GLU A 32 -0.60 9.67 -12.53
C GLU A 32 -0.53 10.21 -11.11
N GLN A 33 0.55 9.86 -10.39
CA GLN A 33 0.81 10.36 -9.04
C GLN A 33 0.97 11.88 -9.00
N MET A 34 1.69 12.47 -9.97
CA MET A 34 1.89 13.92 -10.04
C MET A 34 0.54 14.66 -10.19
N LEU A 35 -0.35 14.17 -11.05
CA LEU A 35 -1.67 14.76 -11.24
C LEU A 35 -2.51 14.71 -9.96
N LEU A 36 -2.52 13.58 -9.26
CA LEU A 36 -3.22 13.44 -7.99
C LEU A 36 -2.61 14.31 -6.89
N LYS A 37 -1.29 14.50 -6.90
CA LYS A 37 -0.59 15.39 -5.97
C LYS A 37 -1.00 16.85 -6.15
N LEU A 38 -1.21 17.31 -7.39
CA LEU A 38 -1.69 18.67 -7.66
C LEU A 38 -3.09 18.92 -7.06
N GLU A 39 -3.93 17.90 -7.01
CA GLU A 39 -5.29 17.98 -6.44
C GLU A 39 -5.36 17.55 -4.96
N ALA A 40 -4.21 17.39 -4.28
CA ALA A 40 -4.16 16.88 -2.91
C ALA A 40 -4.95 17.77 -1.93
N CYS A 41 -4.75 19.09 -1.96
CA CYS A 41 -5.47 20.03 -1.08
C CYS A 41 -6.99 19.93 -1.26
N ASN A 42 -7.47 19.92 -2.50
CA ASN A 42 -8.90 19.78 -2.80
C ASN A 42 -9.43 18.41 -2.35
N THR A 43 -8.63 17.36 -2.49
CA THR A 43 -8.97 16.02 -2.01
C THR A 43 -9.08 15.98 -0.48
N HIS A 44 -8.19 16.66 0.25
CA HIS A 44 -8.31 16.81 1.70
C HIS A 44 -9.61 17.52 2.09
N TYR A 45 -9.95 18.60 1.39
CA TYR A 45 -11.23 19.30 1.61
C TYR A 45 -12.43 18.40 1.33
N LEU A 46 -12.40 17.62 0.25
CA LEU A 46 -13.44 16.65 -0.08
C LEU A 46 -13.64 15.63 1.05
N ILE A 47 -12.56 14.99 1.49
CA ILE A 47 -12.64 13.95 2.53
C ILE A 47 -13.12 14.54 3.86
N ASN A 48 -12.65 15.73 4.23
CA ASN A 48 -13.11 16.41 5.44
C ASN A 48 -14.57 16.84 5.33
N TYR A 49 -15.01 17.33 4.17
CA TYR A 49 -16.41 17.66 3.91
C TYR A 49 -17.31 16.43 4.07
N LEU A 50 -16.91 15.30 3.49
CA LEU A 50 -17.61 14.02 3.66
C LEU A 50 -17.65 13.61 5.14
N LYS A 51 -16.53 13.72 5.86
CA LYS A 51 -16.44 13.38 7.29
C LYS A 51 -17.38 14.22 8.16
N CYS A 52 -17.53 15.51 7.88
CA CYS A 52 -18.41 16.40 8.64
C CYS A 52 -19.89 16.20 8.32
N ASN A 53 -20.23 15.83 7.07
CA ASN A 53 -21.61 15.85 6.58
C ASN A 53 -22.20 14.47 6.26
N TYR A 54 -21.50 13.36 6.53
CA TYR A 54 -21.94 11.99 6.18
C TYR A 54 -23.33 11.56 6.67
N ALA A 55 -23.87 12.24 7.70
CA ALA A 55 -25.21 11.99 8.21
C ALA A 55 -26.31 12.66 7.37
N ASP A 56 -25.97 13.73 6.64
CA ASP A 56 -26.88 14.44 5.73
C ASP A 56 -26.82 13.80 4.34
N VAL A 57 -27.84 13.01 4.06
CA VAL A 57 -27.90 12.16 2.86
C VAL A 57 -28.07 13.01 1.60
N ASP A 58 -28.87 14.07 1.68
CA ASP A 58 -29.22 14.90 0.54
C ASP A 58 -28.01 15.71 0.05
N LEU A 59 -27.14 16.12 0.99
CA LEU A 59 -25.88 16.78 0.67
C LEU A 59 -24.83 15.84 0.09
N ILE A 60 -24.71 14.62 0.63
CA ILE A 60 -23.58 13.72 0.33
C ILE A 60 -23.85 12.80 -0.87
N GLN A 61 -25.10 12.40 -1.11
CA GLN A 61 -25.47 11.55 -2.23
C GLN A 61 -24.98 12.04 -3.60
N PRO A 62 -25.14 13.32 -4.00
CA PRO A 62 -24.63 13.80 -5.29
C PRO A 62 -23.10 13.72 -5.38
N VAL A 63 -22.39 13.99 -4.28
CA VAL A 63 -20.93 13.91 -4.23
C VAL A 63 -20.45 12.47 -4.41
N LEU A 64 -21.05 11.50 -3.72
CA LEU A 64 -20.71 10.08 -3.91
C LEU A 64 -21.09 9.58 -5.32
N GLY A 65 -22.19 10.08 -5.88
CA GLY A 65 -22.57 9.81 -7.27
C GLY A 65 -21.50 10.28 -8.27
N GLN A 66 -20.96 11.49 -8.09
CA GLN A 66 -19.85 12.01 -8.90
C GLN A 66 -18.55 11.21 -8.70
N LEU A 67 -18.23 10.79 -7.48
CA LEU A 67 -17.08 9.92 -7.22
C LEU A 67 -17.20 8.55 -7.89
N LEU A 68 -18.40 7.97 -7.89
CA LEU A 68 -18.69 6.74 -8.62
C LEU A 68 -18.56 6.95 -10.13
N ALA A 69 -19.08 8.06 -10.65
CA ALA A 69 -18.94 8.40 -12.07
C ALA A 69 -17.47 8.58 -12.47
N CYS A 70 -16.65 9.22 -11.62
CA CYS A 70 -15.20 9.31 -11.82
C CYS A 70 -14.56 7.92 -11.87
N TYR A 71 -14.92 7.04 -10.92
CA TYR A 71 -14.41 5.67 -10.89
C TYR A 71 -14.75 4.88 -12.16
N CYS A 72 -16.01 4.94 -12.60
CA CYS A 72 -16.48 4.24 -13.81
C CYS A 72 -15.80 4.73 -15.09
N ARG A 73 -15.31 5.98 -15.14
CA ARG A 73 -14.54 6.49 -16.30
C ARG A 73 -13.13 5.91 -16.38
N GLY A 74 -12.56 5.39 -15.30
CA GLY A 74 -11.25 4.74 -15.30
C GLY A 74 -10.04 5.69 -15.33
N GLY A 75 -8.86 5.17 -15.66
CA GLY A 75 -7.61 5.94 -15.71
C GLY A 75 -7.24 6.59 -14.37
N VAL A 76 -6.76 7.84 -14.42
CA VAL A 76 -6.40 8.63 -13.22
C VAL A 76 -7.60 8.86 -12.30
N LEU A 77 -8.82 8.96 -12.86
CA LEU A 77 -10.04 9.15 -12.07
C LEU A 77 -10.37 7.92 -11.20
N ARG A 78 -10.06 6.71 -11.67
CA ARG A 78 -10.13 5.51 -10.81
C ARG A 78 -9.22 5.67 -9.59
N TYR A 79 -7.95 6.04 -9.80
CA TYR A 79 -6.99 6.22 -8.70
C TYR A 79 -7.42 7.34 -7.73
N PHE A 80 -7.98 8.43 -8.27
CA PHE A 80 -8.59 9.50 -7.47
C PHE A 80 -9.73 9.02 -6.59
N THR A 81 -10.62 8.14 -7.08
CA THR A 81 -11.66 7.57 -6.22
C THR A 81 -11.06 6.59 -5.21
N MET A 82 -10.06 5.79 -5.62
CA MET A 82 -9.41 4.80 -4.75
C MET A 82 -8.72 5.43 -3.53
N GLN A 83 -8.10 6.60 -3.65
CA GLN A 83 -7.48 7.29 -2.50
C GLN A 83 -8.50 7.73 -1.43
N CYS A 84 -9.78 7.88 -1.79
CA CYS A 84 -10.85 8.24 -0.85
C CYS A 84 -11.43 7.01 -0.12
N ILE A 85 -11.20 5.80 -0.61
CA ILE A 85 -11.84 4.57 -0.11
C ILE A 85 -11.58 4.31 1.38
N PRO A 86 -10.35 4.41 1.94
CA PRO A 86 -10.12 4.18 3.36
C PRO A 86 -10.98 5.09 4.26
N SER A 87 -11.10 6.37 3.88
CA SER A 87 -11.94 7.35 4.56
C SER A 87 -13.42 7.01 4.47
N LEU A 88 -13.90 6.62 3.28
CA LEU A 88 -15.28 6.20 3.08
C LEU A 88 -15.61 4.95 3.90
N ILE A 89 -14.70 3.97 3.99
CA ILE A 89 -14.90 2.76 4.80
C ILE A 89 -15.07 3.13 6.26
N HIS A 90 -14.23 4.03 6.78
CA HIS A 90 -14.37 4.53 8.15
C HIS A 90 -15.74 5.19 8.39
N LEU A 91 -16.19 6.07 7.49
CA LEU A 91 -17.49 6.73 7.60
C LEU A 91 -18.66 5.74 7.54
N TYR A 92 -18.56 4.72 6.69
CA TYR A 92 -19.53 3.63 6.63
C TYR A 92 -19.60 2.85 7.95
N LEU A 93 -18.46 2.44 8.51
CA LEU A 93 -18.42 1.75 9.80
C LEU A 93 -18.98 2.63 10.93
N LEU A 94 -18.70 3.93 10.91
CA LEU A 94 -19.25 4.88 11.87
C LEU A 94 -20.78 5.03 11.73
N ALA A 95 -21.29 5.14 10.49
CA ALA A 95 -22.72 5.18 10.21
C ALA A 95 -23.43 3.89 10.65
N LEU A 96 -22.81 2.72 10.43
CA LEU A 96 -23.27 1.43 10.93
C LEU A 96 -23.39 1.41 12.45
N ALA A 97 -22.33 1.84 13.15
CA ALA A 97 -22.29 1.84 14.60
C ALA A 97 -23.33 2.81 15.21
N LYS A 98 -23.58 3.95 14.54
CA LYS A 98 -24.66 4.90 14.90
C LYS A 98 -26.05 4.52 14.36
N ARG A 99 -26.19 3.39 13.66
CA ARG A 99 -27.45 2.89 13.07
C ARG A 99 -28.14 3.86 12.11
N GLN A 100 -27.38 4.65 11.35
CA GLN A 100 -27.88 5.64 10.39
C GLN A 100 -28.25 4.99 9.05
N LYS A 101 -29.44 4.37 8.98
CA LYS A 101 -29.88 3.52 7.83
C LYS A 101 -29.73 4.18 6.45
N LYS A 102 -30.08 5.46 6.32
CA LYS A 102 -30.00 6.16 5.02
C LYS A 102 -28.55 6.34 4.56
N SER A 103 -27.66 6.83 5.44
CA SER A 103 -26.23 6.96 5.15
C SER A 103 -25.58 5.61 4.86
N ILE A 104 -25.93 4.56 5.64
CA ILE A 104 -25.47 3.18 5.41
C ILE A 104 -25.80 2.76 3.97
N SER A 105 -27.06 2.88 3.56
CA SER A 105 -27.50 2.48 2.21
C SER A 105 -26.72 3.18 1.10
N MET A 106 -26.41 4.46 1.27
CA MET A 106 -25.66 5.24 0.27
C MET A 106 -24.24 4.71 0.07
N PHE A 107 -23.52 4.44 1.16
CA PHE A 107 -22.17 3.86 1.10
C PHE A 107 -22.19 2.42 0.57
N GLU A 108 -23.19 1.62 0.93
CA GLU A 108 -23.31 0.25 0.44
C GLU A 108 -23.45 0.19 -1.09
N ILE A 109 -24.24 1.10 -1.68
CA ILE A 109 -24.39 1.20 -3.14
C ILE A 109 -23.04 1.50 -3.80
N LEU A 110 -22.30 2.49 -3.28
CA LEU A 110 -20.98 2.87 -3.80
C LEU A 110 -19.99 1.70 -3.72
N PHE A 111 -19.89 1.06 -2.55
CA PHE A 111 -18.96 -0.04 -2.34
C PHE A 111 -19.31 -1.28 -3.14
N LEU A 112 -20.59 -1.59 -3.30
CA LEU A 112 -21.01 -2.73 -4.09
C LEU A 112 -20.63 -2.55 -5.57
N ALA A 113 -20.83 -1.35 -6.11
CA ALA A 113 -20.44 -1.01 -7.47
C ALA A 113 -18.93 -1.15 -7.66
N ILE A 114 -18.12 -0.52 -6.80
CA ILE A 114 -16.66 -0.58 -6.90
C ILE A 114 -16.14 -2.01 -6.68
N TYR A 115 -16.68 -2.73 -5.70
CA TYR A 115 -16.27 -4.10 -5.39
C TYR A 115 -16.51 -5.05 -6.55
N ASN A 116 -17.70 -5.03 -7.14
CA ASN A 116 -18.05 -5.91 -8.25
C ASN A 116 -17.18 -5.64 -9.49
N GLU A 117 -16.73 -4.40 -9.68
CA GLU A 117 -15.76 -4.05 -10.72
C GLU A 117 -14.33 -4.53 -10.39
N GLU A 118 -13.84 -4.33 -9.16
CA GLU A 118 -12.47 -4.69 -8.74
C GLU A 118 -12.20 -6.21 -8.67
N ILE A 119 -13.25 -7.04 -8.68
CA ILE A 119 -13.12 -8.50 -8.74
C ILE A 119 -13.01 -9.04 -10.17
N LEU A 120 -13.15 -8.21 -11.20
CA LEU A 120 -12.99 -8.61 -12.60
C LEU A 120 -11.51 -8.49 -13.03
N VAL A 121 -11.08 -9.31 -13.99
CA VAL A 121 -9.68 -9.34 -14.47
C VAL A 121 -9.27 -8.05 -15.18
N ALA A 122 -10.18 -7.42 -15.91
CA ALA A 122 -9.87 -6.30 -16.78
C ALA A 122 -10.82 -5.09 -16.61
N GLY A 123 -11.57 -5.05 -15.49
CA GLY A 123 -12.68 -4.11 -15.29
C GLY A 123 -13.77 -4.26 -16.35
N THR A 124 -14.83 -3.47 -16.27
CA THR A 124 -15.90 -3.40 -17.30
C THR A 124 -15.41 -3.04 -18.71
N SER A 125 -14.20 -2.51 -18.86
CA SER A 125 -13.62 -2.06 -20.14
C SER A 125 -13.30 -3.19 -21.11
N SER A 126 -13.18 -4.42 -20.61
CA SER A 126 -12.97 -5.61 -21.41
C SER A 126 -14.16 -6.53 -21.14
N GLY A 127 -15.00 -6.79 -22.13
CA GLY A 127 -16.26 -7.55 -22.02
C GLY A 127 -16.13 -9.02 -21.55
N SER A 128 -15.01 -9.38 -20.94
CA SER A 128 -14.77 -10.65 -20.29
C SER A 128 -15.28 -10.63 -18.85
N GLY A 129 -16.32 -11.42 -18.57
CA GLY A 129 -16.84 -11.65 -17.21
C GLY A 129 -15.90 -12.50 -16.32
N MET A 130 -14.62 -12.62 -16.69
CA MET A 130 -13.65 -13.41 -15.95
C MET A 130 -13.27 -12.74 -14.64
N LYS A 131 -13.33 -13.52 -13.56
CA LYS A 131 -13.01 -13.08 -12.21
C LYS A 131 -11.52 -13.18 -11.92
N LYS A 132 -10.99 -12.17 -11.23
CA LYS A 132 -9.60 -12.06 -10.83
C LYS A 132 -9.25 -13.15 -9.82
N VAL A 133 -8.13 -13.83 -10.07
CA VAL A 133 -7.51 -14.82 -9.18
C VAL A 133 -6.05 -14.44 -9.03
N ASP A 134 -5.66 -14.05 -7.82
CA ASP A 134 -4.27 -13.72 -7.53
C ASP A 134 -3.50 -15.04 -7.34
N LYS A 135 -2.51 -15.31 -8.19
CA LYS A 135 -1.68 -16.53 -8.12
C LYS A 135 -0.28 -16.15 -7.66
N ILE A 136 0.08 -16.59 -6.46
CA ILE A 136 1.39 -16.32 -5.86
C ILE A 136 2.19 -17.62 -5.83
N ARG A 137 3.32 -17.64 -6.52
CA ARG A 137 4.28 -18.75 -6.46
C ARG A 137 5.21 -18.54 -5.28
N ILE A 138 5.28 -19.51 -4.38
CA ILE A 138 6.22 -19.45 -3.27
C ILE A 138 7.63 -19.79 -3.80
N PRO A 139 8.62 -18.89 -3.68
CA PRO A 139 9.98 -19.17 -4.10
C PRO A 139 10.60 -20.26 -3.20
N SER A 140 11.50 -21.06 -3.77
CA SER A 140 12.21 -22.11 -3.04
C SER A 140 13.70 -22.01 -3.32
N THR A 141 14.51 -22.09 -2.27
CA THR A 141 15.98 -22.05 -2.35
C THR A 141 16.55 -23.31 -3.00
N ARG A 142 15.77 -24.40 -3.08
CA ARG A 142 16.14 -25.66 -3.74
C ARG A 142 16.29 -25.52 -5.25
N PHE A 143 15.52 -24.62 -5.86
CA PHE A 143 15.53 -24.41 -7.30
C PHE A 143 16.33 -23.16 -7.65
N PRO A 144 17.01 -23.12 -8.81
CA PRO A 144 17.71 -21.92 -9.27
C PRO A 144 16.73 -20.75 -9.41
N SER A 145 17.20 -19.57 -9.04
CA SER A 145 16.49 -18.31 -9.23
C SER A 145 17.40 -17.28 -9.88
N VAL A 146 16.85 -16.12 -10.22
CA VAL A 146 17.64 -14.97 -10.72
C VAL A 146 18.69 -14.51 -9.71
N TYR A 147 18.50 -14.81 -8.42
CA TYR A 147 19.38 -14.36 -7.33
C TYR A 147 20.38 -15.41 -6.85
N HIS A 148 20.14 -16.70 -7.10
CA HIS A 148 20.99 -17.75 -6.56
C HIS A 148 21.03 -19.01 -7.43
N ASP A 149 22.18 -19.68 -7.37
CA ASP A 149 22.37 -21.03 -7.90
C ASP A 149 22.44 -22.01 -6.70
N PRO A 150 21.52 -22.97 -6.55
CA PRO A 150 21.47 -23.89 -5.42
C PRO A 150 22.77 -24.69 -5.27
N ARG A 151 23.51 -24.91 -6.36
CA ARG A 151 24.80 -25.63 -6.35
C ARG A 151 25.86 -24.89 -5.54
N LYS A 152 25.75 -23.57 -5.43
CA LYS A 152 26.69 -22.74 -4.65
C LYS A 152 26.33 -22.66 -3.18
N LEU A 153 25.13 -23.09 -2.78
CA LEU A 153 24.64 -22.91 -1.42
C LEU A 153 25.11 -24.00 -0.43
N ASN A 154 25.86 -25.03 -0.86
CA ASN A 154 26.30 -26.16 -0.01
C ASN A 154 25.17 -26.72 0.88
N ILE A 155 23.91 -26.62 0.42
CA ILE A 155 22.77 -27.21 1.12
C ILE A 155 22.82 -28.69 0.77
N LEU A 156 23.19 -29.52 1.74
CA LEU A 156 23.13 -30.97 1.63
C LEU A 156 21.66 -31.35 1.39
N SER A 157 21.28 -31.58 0.13
CA SER A 157 19.96 -32.10 -0.20
C SER A 157 20.10 -33.59 -0.51
N ASP A 158 19.72 -34.45 0.43
CA ASP A 158 19.65 -35.93 0.29
C ASP A 158 18.59 -36.42 -0.72
N VAL A 159 18.09 -35.54 -1.59
CA VAL A 159 17.04 -35.87 -2.55
C VAL A 159 17.59 -35.70 -3.96
N SER A 160 17.82 -36.83 -4.61
CA SER A 160 18.26 -36.92 -6.00
C SER A 160 17.25 -36.26 -6.94
N PHE A 161 17.72 -35.31 -7.74
CA PHE A 161 16.93 -34.63 -8.77
C PHE A 161 16.58 -35.63 -9.87
N LYS A 162 15.30 -36.03 -9.98
CA LYS A 162 14.82 -36.72 -11.18
C LYS A 162 14.76 -35.71 -12.33
N SER A 163 15.73 -35.80 -13.24
CA SER A 163 15.73 -35.09 -14.51
C SER A 163 14.46 -35.45 -15.29
N GLY A 164 13.53 -34.50 -15.44
CA GLY A 164 12.34 -34.66 -16.28
C GLY A 164 10.98 -34.37 -15.61
N SER A 165 10.91 -34.06 -14.31
CA SER A 165 9.65 -33.54 -13.76
C SER A 165 9.55 -32.02 -14.00
N THR A 166 8.46 -31.57 -14.62
CA THR A 166 8.12 -30.14 -14.80
C THR A 166 7.76 -29.44 -13.47
N SER A 167 8.07 -30.05 -12.33
CA SER A 167 7.70 -29.57 -10.99
C SER A 167 8.70 -28.55 -10.46
N PHE A 168 8.93 -27.46 -11.20
CA PHE A 168 9.65 -26.29 -10.67
C PHE A 168 8.82 -25.51 -9.62
N VAL A 169 7.55 -25.88 -9.41
CA VAL A 169 6.59 -25.18 -8.56
C VAL A 169 6.03 -26.15 -7.52
N GLU A 170 6.62 -26.21 -6.33
CA GLU A 170 6.07 -27.04 -5.23
C GLU A 170 4.76 -26.47 -4.68
N MET A 171 4.58 -25.14 -4.69
CA MET A 171 3.36 -24.51 -4.16
C MET A 171 3.00 -23.21 -4.88
N THR A 172 1.76 -23.12 -5.38
CA THR A 172 1.15 -21.87 -5.85
C THR A 172 -0.09 -21.59 -5.02
N VAL A 173 -0.06 -20.50 -4.25
CA VAL A 173 -1.23 -20.01 -3.52
C VAL A 173 -2.15 -19.32 -4.51
N ARG A 174 -3.44 -19.68 -4.48
CA ARG A 174 -4.48 -19.03 -5.28
C ARG A 174 -5.44 -18.31 -4.35
N ILE A 175 -5.58 -17.00 -4.53
CA ILE A 175 -6.48 -16.15 -3.76
C ILE A 175 -7.62 -15.71 -4.69
N GLY A 176 -8.85 -15.99 -4.28
CA GLY A 176 -10.04 -15.84 -5.12
C GLY A 176 -10.35 -17.10 -5.95
N PRO A 177 -11.31 -17.03 -6.89
CA PRO A 177 -12.06 -15.85 -7.30
C PRO A 177 -13.11 -15.42 -6.27
N TYR A 178 -13.30 -14.12 -6.13
CA TYR A 178 -14.33 -13.56 -5.24
C TYR A 178 -15.72 -13.61 -5.90
N LYS A 179 -16.76 -13.90 -5.12
CA LYS A 179 -18.14 -13.89 -5.61
C LYS A 179 -18.64 -12.45 -5.76
N SER A 180 -19.43 -12.21 -6.80
CA SER A 180 -20.12 -10.93 -6.96
C SER A 180 -21.17 -10.84 -5.86
N ALA A 181 -21.46 -9.63 -5.39
CA ALA A 181 -22.43 -9.40 -4.34
C ALA A 181 -23.55 -8.48 -4.86
N ASP A 182 -24.79 -8.83 -4.54
CA ASP A 182 -25.97 -8.00 -4.87
C ASP A 182 -26.36 -7.08 -3.71
N LYS A 183 -25.92 -7.43 -2.49
CA LYS A 183 -26.15 -6.65 -1.28
C LYS A 183 -25.06 -6.90 -0.25
N ILE A 184 -24.75 -5.87 0.54
CA ILE A 184 -23.89 -5.98 1.70
C ILE A 184 -24.70 -6.55 2.88
N THR A 185 -24.26 -7.68 3.41
CA THR A 185 -24.80 -8.35 4.59
C THR A 185 -23.74 -8.41 5.68
N PRO A 186 -24.09 -8.59 6.96
CA PRO A 186 -23.10 -8.73 8.03
C PRO A 186 -22.04 -9.81 7.76
N GLU A 187 -22.41 -10.87 7.04
CA GLU A 187 -21.54 -12.00 6.67
C GLU A 187 -20.49 -11.64 5.62
N ASN A 188 -20.88 -10.95 4.54
CA ASN A 188 -19.97 -10.63 3.42
C ASN A 188 -19.28 -9.27 3.56
N ARG A 189 -19.83 -8.36 4.39
CA ARG A 189 -19.38 -6.98 4.57
C ARG A 189 -17.89 -6.90 4.78
N GLN A 190 -17.37 -7.69 5.71
CA GLN A 190 -15.97 -7.59 6.07
C GLN A 190 -15.04 -8.06 4.95
N THR A 191 -15.44 -9.08 4.20
CA THR A 191 -14.74 -9.55 2.99
C THR A 191 -14.72 -8.47 1.91
N ILE A 192 -15.86 -7.80 1.69
CA ILE A 192 -15.98 -6.71 0.72
C ILE A 192 -15.07 -5.54 1.10
N LEU A 193 -15.14 -5.06 2.35
CA LEU A 193 -14.31 -3.95 2.83
C LEU A 193 -12.82 -4.28 2.75
N THR A 194 -12.43 -5.50 3.14
CA THR A 194 -11.03 -5.97 3.04
C THR A 194 -10.58 -6.02 1.59
N ARG A 195 -11.42 -6.49 0.67
CA ARG A 195 -11.06 -6.55 -0.76
C ARG A 195 -10.94 -5.16 -1.39
N LEU A 196 -11.79 -4.21 -1.00
CA LEU A 196 -11.67 -2.82 -1.43
C LEU A 196 -10.35 -2.21 -0.93
N LEU A 197 -10.00 -2.41 0.34
CA LEU A 197 -8.73 -1.94 0.89
C LEU A 197 -7.53 -2.59 0.19
N LYS A 198 -7.59 -3.90 -0.10
CA LYS A 198 -6.56 -4.58 -0.91
C LYS A 198 -6.41 -3.98 -2.30
N SER A 199 -7.52 -3.54 -2.90
CA SER A 199 -7.50 -2.88 -4.21
C SER A 199 -6.83 -1.51 -4.14
N VAL A 200 -7.03 -0.76 -3.05
CA VAL A 200 -6.27 0.46 -2.74
C VAL A 200 -4.79 0.14 -2.60
N ASN A 201 -4.44 -0.85 -1.77
CA ASN A 201 -3.05 -1.25 -1.53
C ASN A 201 -2.31 -1.67 -2.81
N SER A 202 -3.01 -2.29 -3.75
CA SER A 202 -2.44 -2.70 -5.05
C SER A 202 -2.01 -1.53 -5.95
N CYS A 203 -2.44 -0.30 -5.64
CA CYS A 203 -2.13 0.88 -6.44
C CYS A 203 -1.50 2.04 -5.64
N LEU A 204 -1.02 1.82 -4.42
CA LEU A 204 -0.44 2.85 -3.54
C LEU A 204 0.62 3.73 -4.23
N CYS A 205 1.50 3.13 -5.03
CA CYS A 205 2.55 3.85 -5.76
C CYS A 205 2.04 4.83 -6.82
N ARG A 206 0.78 4.71 -7.24
CA ARG A 206 0.12 5.62 -8.21
C ARG A 206 -0.68 6.71 -7.52
N LEU A 207 -0.95 6.58 -6.22
CA LEU A 207 -1.79 7.51 -5.46
C LEU A 207 -0.96 8.72 -4.99
N SER A 208 -1.65 9.80 -4.64
CA SER A 208 -1.00 10.92 -3.93
C SER A 208 -0.62 10.46 -2.53
N HIS A 209 0.70 10.36 -2.24
CA HIS A 209 1.20 9.94 -0.93
C HIS A 209 0.71 10.84 0.20
N ASP A 210 0.69 12.16 -0.02
CA ASP A 210 0.20 13.18 0.92
C ASP A 210 -1.24 12.89 1.39
N VAL A 211 -2.10 12.48 0.46
CA VAL A 211 -3.49 12.13 0.76
C VAL A 211 -3.58 10.74 1.36
N ILE A 212 -3.09 9.72 0.65
CA ILE A 212 -3.37 8.33 1.01
C ILE A 212 -2.69 7.93 2.32
N CYS A 213 -1.44 8.34 2.54
CA CYS A 213 -0.70 7.99 3.76
C CYS A 213 -1.35 8.62 4.98
N LYS A 214 -1.75 9.89 4.90
CA LYS A 214 -2.49 10.56 5.98
C LYS A 214 -3.80 9.84 6.29
N TYR A 215 -4.64 9.62 5.28
CA TYR A 215 -5.98 9.08 5.51
C TYR A 215 -5.98 7.60 5.86
N ILE A 216 -5.08 6.77 5.32
CA ILE A 216 -4.99 5.36 5.75
C ILE A 216 -4.57 5.28 7.22
N CYS A 217 -3.63 6.12 7.68
CA CYS A 217 -3.24 6.21 9.08
C CYS A 217 -4.37 6.73 9.97
N SER A 218 -4.91 7.92 9.72
CA SER A 218 -5.95 8.54 10.56
C SER A 218 -7.23 7.70 10.64
N THR A 219 -7.63 7.08 9.54
CA THR A 219 -8.84 6.24 9.52
C THR A 219 -8.61 4.92 10.27
N THR A 220 -7.42 4.34 10.17
CA THR A 220 -7.08 3.11 10.91
C THR A 220 -7.03 3.37 12.40
N ILE A 221 -6.39 4.47 12.83
CA ILE A 221 -6.42 4.95 14.23
C ILE A 221 -7.87 5.08 14.70
N SER A 222 -8.70 5.78 13.93
CA SER A 222 -10.11 6.00 14.26
C SER A 222 -10.90 4.69 14.35
N VAL A 223 -10.67 3.72 13.47
CA VAL A 223 -11.33 2.41 13.52
C VAL A 223 -10.90 1.60 14.74
N CYS A 224 -9.60 1.61 15.06
CA CYS A 224 -9.04 0.83 16.16
C CYS A 224 -9.39 1.40 17.54
N GLN A 225 -9.36 2.73 17.70
CA GLN A 225 -9.52 3.41 18.99
C GLN A 225 -10.97 3.82 19.31
N SER A 226 -11.87 3.92 18.32
CA SER A 226 -13.26 4.34 18.55
C SER A 226 -13.97 3.42 19.54
N GLY A 227 -14.42 3.97 20.67
CA GLY A 227 -15.08 3.26 21.77
C GLY A 227 -14.15 2.49 22.69
N PHE A 228 -12.86 2.81 22.67
CA PHE A 228 -11.82 2.24 23.51
C PHE A 228 -11.01 3.34 24.21
N HIS A 229 -10.43 2.97 25.35
CA HIS A 229 -9.42 3.76 26.03
C HIS A 229 -8.20 2.86 26.17
N PHE A 230 -7.11 3.21 25.48
CA PHE A 230 -5.84 2.49 25.55
C PHE A 230 -4.82 3.36 26.26
N SER A 231 -4.06 2.76 27.17
CA SER A 231 -2.93 3.44 27.82
C SER A 231 -1.81 3.70 26.82
N GLU A 232 -1.02 4.73 27.08
CA GLU A 232 0.13 5.04 26.23
C GLU A 232 1.14 3.88 26.20
N THR A 233 1.68 3.62 25.02
CA THR A 233 2.59 2.50 24.79
C THR A 233 4.04 2.95 24.76
N SER A 234 4.92 2.04 25.15
CA SER A 234 6.38 2.28 25.13
C SER A 234 6.96 2.53 23.73
N LEU A 235 6.19 2.29 22.67
CA LEU A 235 6.63 2.59 21.31
C LEU A 235 6.40 4.06 21.00
N LYS A 236 5.21 4.59 21.31
CA LYS A 236 4.89 6.00 21.13
C LYS A 236 5.89 6.89 21.88
N SER A 237 6.20 6.57 23.13
CA SER A 237 7.15 7.35 23.95
C SER A 237 8.62 7.24 23.54
N ARG A 238 8.99 6.20 22.78
CA ARG A 238 10.39 6.00 22.33
C ARG A 238 10.65 6.49 20.91
N VAL A 239 9.61 6.68 20.11
CA VAL A 239 9.72 6.99 18.68
C VAL A 239 9.09 8.34 18.32
N CYS A 240 8.13 8.83 19.10
CA CYS A 240 7.47 10.13 18.86
C CYS A 240 7.79 11.09 20.02
N ASP A 241 8.15 12.33 19.69
CA ASP A 241 8.31 13.42 20.67
C ASP A 241 6.95 13.79 21.30
N GLU A 242 6.99 14.23 22.57
CA GLU A 242 5.86 14.21 23.53
C GLU A 242 4.66 15.15 23.24
N ASP A 243 4.69 15.99 22.20
CA ASP A 243 3.85 17.20 22.18
C ASP A 243 2.48 17.11 21.48
N LEU A 244 2.01 15.96 20.97
CA LEU A 244 0.88 15.96 20.01
C LEU A 244 -0.40 15.19 20.37
N CYS A 245 -0.63 14.65 21.58
CA CYS A 245 -1.62 13.56 21.67
C CYS A 245 -2.61 13.48 22.86
N SER A 246 -2.69 14.44 23.78
CA SER A 246 -3.62 14.26 24.91
C SER A 246 -5.08 14.56 24.57
N GLU A 247 -5.36 15.54 23.71
CA GLU A 247 -6.75 15.97 23.44
C GLU A 247 -7.52 15.06 22.47
N GLU A 248 -6.86 14.42 21.50
CA GLU A 248 -7.53 13.52 20.53
C GLU A 248 -7.96 12.18 21.16
N LEU A 249 -7.27 11.72 22.22
CA LEU A 249 -7.52 10.42 22.86
C LEU A 249 -8.87 10.38 23.61
N ASP A 250 -9.27 11.48 24.25
CA ASP A 250 -10.56 11.58 24.95
C ASP A 250 -11.75 11.58 23.97
N GLU A 251 -11.53 12.06 22.75
CA GLU A 251 -12.56 12.11 21.70
C GLU A 251 -12.92 10.72 21.16
N PHE A 252 -12.00 9.74 21.22
CA PHE A 252 -12.25 8.39 20.71
C PHE A 252 -13.05 7.51 21.66
N SER A 253 -12.85 7.64 22.96
CA SER A 253 -13.55 6.85 23.99
C SER A 253 -15.08 7.06 23.94
N MET A 254 -15.51 8.28 23.60
CA MET A 254 -16.93 8.66 23.52
C MET A 254 -17.63 8.19 22.24
N LYS A 255 -16.88 7.70 21.25
CA LYS A 255 -17.41 7.22 19.97
C LYS A 255 -17.87 5.76 20.08
N PRO A 256 -18.82 5.30 19.25
CA PRO A 256 -19.26 3.91 19.31
C PRO A 256 -18.17 2.95 18.80
N ARG A 257 -18.11 1.73 19.34
CA ARG A 257 -17.15 0.72 18.90
C ARG A 257 -17.38 0.32 17.45
N LEU A 258 -16.32 0.37 16.65
CA LEU A 258 -16.34 -0.03 15.24
C LEU A 258 -15.88 -1.48 15.11
N GLN A 259 -16.65 -2.30 14.39
CA GLN A 259 -16.32 -3.71 14.14
C GLN A 259 -15.27 -3.80 13.02
N SER A 260 -14.19 -4.55 13.25
CA SER A 260 -13.12 -4.82 12.29
C SER A 260 -12.63 -6.25 12.45
N SER A 261 -12.40 -6.98 11.36
CA SER A 261 -11.74 -8.30 11.40
C SER A 261 -10.22 -8.20 11.39
N ALA A 262 -9.57 -9.28 11.85
CA ALA A 262 -8.14 -9.50 11.70
C ALA A 262 -7.65 -9.30 10.25
N GLN A 263 -8.33 -9.89 9.25
CA GLN A 263 -7.94 -9.77 7.84
C GLN A 263 -7.93 -8.32 7.33
N TYR A 264 -8.89 -7.50 7.79
CA TYR A 264 -8.93 -6.08 7.44
C TYR A 264 -7.80 -5.30 8.09
N LEU A 265 -7.46 -5.61 9.35
CA LEU A 265 -6.34 -4.99 10.04
C LEU A 265 -4.99 -5.41 9.44
N LEU A 266 -4.82 -6.66 9.03
CA LEU A 266 -3.65 -7.12 8.27
C LEU A 266 -3.51 -6.36 6.95
N GLU A 267 -4.59 -6.21 6.19
CA GLU A 267 -4.57 -5.43 4.96
C GLU A 267 -4.32 -3.93 5.25
N SER A 268 -4.83 -3.39 6.36
CA SER A 268 -4.51 -2.03 6.81
C SER A 268 -3.02 -1.88 7.11
N LEU A 269 -2.39 -2.86 7.77
CA LEU A 269 -0.97 -2.86 8.08
C LEU A 269 -0.09 -2.81 6.82
N ASN A 270 -0.50 -3.42 5.70
CA ASN A 270 0.24 -3.28 4.44
C ASN A 270 0.30 -1.81 3.97
N GLY A 271 -0.82 -1.09 4.08
CA GLY A 271 -0.90 0.32 3.75
C GLY A 271 -0.18 1.22 4.76
N LEU A 272 -0.25 0.90 6.06
CA LEU A 272 0.49 1.60 7.10
C LEU A 272 2.01 1.42 6.95
N TYR A 273 2.45 0.21 6.62
CA TYR A 273 3.85 -0.09 6.35
C TYR A 273 4.35 0.72 5.14
N PHE A 274 3.52 0.90 4.11
CA PHE A 274 3.85 1.81 3.02
C PHE A 274 3.97 3.27 3.51
N ALA A 275 3.01 3.76 4.29
CA ALA A 275 3.01 5.13 4.82
C ALA A 275 4.25 5.44 5.68
N LEU A 276 4.71 4.43 6.44
CA LEU A 276 5.90 4.50 7.29
C LEU A 276 7.15 4.98 6.54
N PHE A 277 7.28 4.63 5.26
CA PHE A 277 8.44 4.96 4.43
C PHE A 277 8.16 5.99 3.32
N ASN A 278 6.94 6.55 3.24
CA ASN A 278 6.52 7.39 2.11
C ASN A 278 5.94 8.76 2.50
N GLY A 279 6.23 9.26 3.71
CA GLY A 279 6.02 10.66 4.09
C GLY A 279 5.39 10.89 5.45
N GLU A 280 4.58 9.95 5.95
CA GLU A 280 3.79 10.10 7.19
C GLU A 280 4.21 9.08 8.24
N SER A 281 5.50 9.05 8.58
CA SER A 281 6.06 8.04 9.47
C SER A 281 5.49 8.11 10.89
N GLN A 282 5.34 9.31 11.45
CA GLN A 282 4.80 9.53 12.80
C GLN A 282 3.36 9.04 12.93
N LEU A 283 2.48 9.44 11.99
CA LEU A 283 1.10 8.98 11.95
C LEU A 283 1.01 7.47 11.70
N ALA A 284 1.88 6.91 10.85
CA ALA A 284 1.93 5.47 10.61
C ALA A 284 2.32 4.69 11.87
N ILE A 285 3.29 5.18 12.63
CA ILE A 285 3.70 4.60 13.92
C ILE A 285 2.53 4.59 14.92
N GLN A 286 1.84 5.73 15.07
CA GLN A 286 0.66 5.83 15.93
C GLN A 286 -0.45 4.87 15.48
N ALA A 287 -0.67 4.74 14.17
CA ALA A 287 -1.65 3.82 13.62
C ALA A 287 -1.28 2.35 13.86
N ILE A 288 -0.02 1.97 13.67
CA ILE A 288 0.47 0.60 13.96
C ILE A 288 0.28 0.26 15.43
N ASP A 289 0.56 1.21 16.32
CA ASP A 289 0.35 1.01 17.75
C ASP A 289 -1.14 0.88 18.12
N ALA A 290 -2.01 1.71 17.53
CA ALA A 290 -3.46 1.58 17.69
C ALA A 290 -3.98 0.21 17.20
N VAL A 291 -3.46 -0.29 16.06
CA VAL A 291 -3.79 -1.63 15.55
C VAL A 291 -3.30 -2.71 16.53
N HIS A 292 -2.10 -2.57 17.07
CA HIS A 292 -1.55 -3.51 18.04
C HIS A 292 -2.39 -3.59 19.32
N GLN A 293 -2.75 -2.43 19.90
CA GLN A 293 -3.62 -2.38 21.07
C GLN A 293 -4.99 -3.00 20.79
N ARG A 294 -5.56 -2.71 19.62
CA ARG A 294 -6.84 -3.31 19.23
C ARG A 294 -6.75 -4.82 19.04
N ALA A 295 -5.65 -5.31 18.45
CA ALA A 295 -5.43 -6.73 18.24
C ALA A 295 -5.22 -7.49 19.55
N LEU A 296 -4.55 -6.88 20.54
CA LEU A 296 -4.44 -7.42 21.90
C LEU A 296 -5.82 -7.55 22.57
N TYR A 297 -6.67 -6.53 22.44
CA TYR A 297 -8.02 -6.54 23.00
C TYR A 297 -8.91 -7.62 22.36
N GLU A 298 -8.87 -7.77 21.04
CA GLU A 298 -9.69 -8.74 20.28
C GLU A 298 -9.04 -10.13 20.16
N PHE A 299 -7.82 -10.32 20.68
CA PHE A 299 -7.01 -11.54 20.57
C PHE A 299 -6.70 -12.01 19.12
N TYR A 300 -6.39 -11.08 18.21
CA TYR A 300 -5.98 -11.40 16.84
C TYR A 300 -4.50 -11.75 16.76
N SER A 301 -4.17 -13.04 16.92
CA SER A 301 -2.79 -13.55 16.99
C SER A 301 -1.94 -13.24 15.75
N ASP A 302 -2.55 -13.33 14.57
CA ASP A 302 -1.94 -12.99 13.29
C ASP A 302 -1.56 -11.50 13.20
N VAL A 303 -2.47 -10.61 13.60
CA VAL A 303 -2.23 -9.16 13.65
C VAL A 303 -1.18 -8.81 14.70
N ILE A 304 -1.21 -9.45 15.87
CA ILE A 304 -0.20 -9.27 16.93
C ILE A 304 1.19 -9.65 16.41
N LEU A 305 1.31 -10.79 15.70
CA LEU A 305 2.57 -11.24 15.13
C LEU A 305 3.15 -10.21 14.14
N VAL A 306 2.34 -9.74 13.20
CA VAL A 306 2.79 -8.78 12.18
C VAL A 306 3.14 -7.43 12.81
N THR A 307 2.31 -6.92 13.73
CA THR A 307 2.61 -5.67 14.42
C THR A 307 3.90 -5.76 15.22
N ASN A 308 4.12 -6.82 16.02
CA ASN A 308 5.38 -7.00 16.73
C ASN A 308 6.58 -7.05 15.79
N SER A 309 6.48 -7.76 14.66
CA SER A 309 7.55 -7.82 13.66
C SER A 309 7.92 -6.43 13.12
N ILE A 310 6.91 -5.58 12.83
CA ILE A 310 7.13 -4.20 12.39
C ILE A 310 7.76 -3.35 13.51
N LYS A 311 7.27 -3.49 14.75
CA LYS A 311 7.77 -2.76 15.92
C LYS A 311 9.24 -3.10 16.19
N ASP A 312 9.61 -4.37 16.14
CA ASP A 312 10.99 -4.83 16.35
C ASP A 312 11.92 -4.30 15.26
N THR A 313 11.48 -4.35 14.00
CA THR A 313 12.24 -3.76 12.86
C THR A 313 12.48 -2.25 13.06
N LEU A 314 11.47 -1.52 13.53
CA LEU A 314 11.57 -0.09 13.81
C LEU A 314 12.53 0.19 14.96
N LEU A 315 12.47 -0.58 16.04
CA LEU A 315 13.37 -0.43 17.18
C LEU A 315 14.81 -0.77 16.80
N GLU A 316 15.05 -1.85 16.05
CA GLU A 316 16.40 -2.16 15.53
C GLU A 316 16.97 -1.02 14.68
N SER A 317 16.15 -0.39 13.85
CA SER A 317 16.57 0.75 13.04
C SER A 317 16.96 1.98 13.87
N SER A 318 16.25 2.25 14.98
CA SER A 318 16.57 3.36 15.88
C SER A 318 17.81 3.08 16.73
N PHE A 319 18.06 1.82 17.08
CA PHE A 319 19.32 1.43 17.71
C PHE A 319 20.51 1.62 16.76
N GLN A 320 20.40 1.30 15.48
CA GLN A 320 21.49 1.48 14.51
C GLN A 320 21.79 2.95 14.21
N SER A 321 20.79 3.84 14.15
CA SER A 321 21.01 5.28 13.99
C SER A 321 21.66 5.88 15.24
N ASN A 322 21.24 5.48 16.44
CA ASN A 322 21.87 5.88 17.69
C ASN A 322 23.31 5.33 17.84
N GLU A 323 23.58 4.08 17.44
CA GLU A 323 24.93 3.52 17.49
C GLU A 323 25.89 4.20 16.48
N ARG A 324 25.39 4.63 15.31
CA ARG A 324 26.17 5.46 14.36
C ARG A 324 26.50 6.83 14.93
N LEU A 325 25.57 7.46 15.65
CA LEU A 325 25.83 8.71 16.39
C LEU A 325 26.86 8.51 17.51
N LEU A 326 26.79 7.39 18.24
CA LEU A 326 27.75 7.04 19.29
C LEU A 326 29.14 6.67 18.75
N LYS A 327 29.22 6.08 17.55
CA LYS A 327 30.49 5.82 16.84
C LYS A 327 31.13 7.08 16.27
N CYS A 328 30.34 8.08 15.86
CA CYS A 328 30.86 9.38 15.42
C CYS A 328 31.53 10.17 16.57
N ASN A 329 31.00 10.04 17.78
CA ASN A 329 31.56 10.66 18.99
C ASN A 329 32.77 9.93 19.59
N ARG A 330 33.21 8.81 19.01
CA ARG A 330 34.42 8.07 19.41
C ARG A 330 35.58 8.23 18.41
N SER A 331 35.71 9.40 17.81
CA SER A 331 36.94 9.79 17.11
C SER A 331 37.72 10.80 17.96
N ASN A 332 38.61 10.28 18.82
CA ASN A 332 39.94 10.85 19.12
C ASN A 332 40.60 10.09 20.29
N HIS A 333 41.51 9.16 19.96
CA HIS A 333 42.92 9.15 20.37
C HIS A 333 43.52 7.76 20.21
N GLY A 334 44.51 7.64 19.32
CA GLY A 334 45.35 6.45 19.16
C GLY A 334 46.18 6.51 17.88
N LYS A 335 47.39 7.07 18.00
CA LYS A 335 48.40 7.20 16.94
C LYS A 335 49.16 5.87 16.74
N VAL A 336 49.53 5.59 15.48
CA VAL A 336 50.65 4.74 14.98
C VAL A 336 50.38 3.21 15.09
N ASP A 337 50.52 2.38 14.05
CA ASP A 337 51.69 2.18 13.18
C ASP A 337 51.35 1.58 11.80
N GLY A 338 52.26 1.76 10.85
CA GLY A 338 52.06 1.49 9.43
C GLY A 338 52.05 0.03 8.99
N ARG A 339 51.38 -0.21 7.85
CA ARG A 339 51.77 -1.16 6.79
C ARG A 339 50.93 -0.89 5.54
N ARG A 340 51.57 -0.39 4.48
CA ARG A 340 51.02 -0.38 3.11
C ARG A 340 50.87 -1.83 2.66
N GLY A 341 49.64 -2.34 2.63
CA GLY A 341 49.29 -3.57 1.92
C GLY A 341 49.00 -3.24 0.47
N SER A 342 49.88 -3.68 -0.43
CA SER A 342 49.69 -3.64 -1.88
C SER A 342 48.49 -4.52 -2.27
N GLU A 343 47.41 -3.93 -2.77
CA GLU A 343 46.31 -4.69 -3.38
C GLU A 343 46.76 -5.25 -4.73
N LEU A 344 47.15 -6.54 -4.72
CA LEU A 344 47.31 -7.34 -5.92
C LEU A 344 45.93 -7.62 -6.53
N ILE A 345 45.62 -6.90 -7.61
CA ILE A 345 44.48 -7.19 -8.48
C ILE A 345 44.73 -8.56 -9.14
N THR A 346 43.92 -9.56 -8.79
CA THR A 346 43.97 -10.88 -9.44
C THR A 346 42.91 -10.95 -10.55
N ASN A 347 43.33 -11.41 -11.73
CA ASN A 347 42.56 -11.50 -12.99
C ASN A 347 41.42 -12.55 -12.99
N SER A 348 40.61 -12.64 -11.93
CA SER A 348 39.54 -13.65 -11.81
C SER A 348 38.17 -13.21 -12.36
N SER A 349 38.06 -12.03 -12.99
CA SER A 349 36.77 -11.48 -13.48
C SER A 349 36.52 -11.54 -15.00
N LEU A 350 37.36 -12.23 -15.79
CA LEU A 350 37.18 -12.31 -17.25
C LEU A 350 37.03 -13.76 -17.76
N ARG A 351 35.91 -14.41 -17.45
CA ARG A 351 35.38 -15.54 -18.23
C ARG A 351 33.85 -15.51 -18.27
N LEU A 352 33.30 -14.67 -19.13
CA LEU A 352 31.92 -14.79 -19.62
C LEU A 352 31.83 -16.05 -20.49
N LYS A 353 31.34 -17.14 -19.93
CA LYS A 353 30.93 -18.30 -20.73
C LYS A 353 29.54 -17.97 -21.30
N LYS A 354 29.46 -17.81 -22.63
CA LYS A 354 28.21 -17.60 -23.37
C LYS A 354 27.13 -18.59 -22.90
N MET A 355 25.95 -18.07 -22.55
CA MET A 355 24.75 -18.88 -22.36
C MET A 355 24.30 -19.43 -23.73
N PRO A 356 23.88 -20.71 -23.83
CA PRO A 356 23.22 -21.23 -25.02
C PRO A 356 21.93 -20.46 -25.27
N GLU A 357 21.69 -20.17 -26.53
CA GLU A 357 20.58 -19.39 -27.08
C GLU A 357 19.25 -20.08 -26.81
N ASP A 358 18.32 -19.39 -26.14
CA ASP A 358 16.88 -19.69 -26.18
C ASP A 358 16.11 -18.37 -26.12
N ILE A 359 16.23 -17.60 -27.20
CA ILE A 359 15.26 -16.57 -27.56
C ILE A 359 14.73 -17.01 -28.92
N SER A 360 13.47 -17.48 -28.96
CA SER A 360 12.80 -17.66 -30.25
C SER A 360 12.63 -16.27 -30.88
N PRO A 361 13.14 -16.01 -32.10
CA PRO A 361 12.99 -14.71 -32.73
C PRO A 361 11.55 -14.53 -33.19
N VAL A 362 10.88 -13.48 -32.68
CA VAL A 362 9.74 -12.88 -33.36
C VAL A 362 10.33 -12.09 -34.52
N VAL A 363 10.08 -12.56 -35.73
CA VAL A 363 10.34 -11.80 -36.95
C VAL A 363 9.37 -10.62 -36.96
N ASP A 364 9.89 -9.40 -36.91
CA ASP A 364 9.33 -8.34 -37.73
C ASP A 364 10.39 -7.27 -38.06
N ASP A 365 10.56 -7.06 -39.35
CA ASP A 365 11.42 -6.06 -39.98
C ASP A 365 10.85 -4.67 -39.75
N SER A 366 11.65 -3.77 -39.16
CA SER A 366 11.84 -2.41 -39.69
C SER A 366 12.77 -1.59 -38.79
N SER A 367 13.96 -1.35 -39.34
CA SER A 367 14.86 -0.23 -39.13
C SER A 367 14.33 0.96 -38.32
N LYS A 368 15.07 1.35 -37.26
CA LYS A 368 15.64 2.70 -37.10
C LYS A 368 16.65 2.74 -35.96
N GLU A 369 17.87 3.12 -36.31
CA GLU A 369 18.97 3.46 -35.42
C GLU A 369 18.57 4.58 -34.45
N CYS A 370 18.95 4.46 -33.18
CA CYS A 370 19.10 5.59 -32.28
C CYS A 370 20.42 5.46 -31.52
N ILE A 371 21.32 6.38 -31.83
CA ILE A 371 22.64 6.58 -31.23
C ILE A 371 22.46 7.07 -29.78
N PHE A 372 22.97 6.32 -28.81
CA PHE A 372 23.08 6.80 -27.42
C PHE A 372 24.28 7.76 -27.32
N SER A 373 24.00 9.01 -26.96
CA SER A 373 25.02 10.01 -26.59
C SER A 373 25.08 10.15 -25.08
N ASP A 374 26.30 10.26 -24.56
CA ASP A 374 26.68 10.35 -23.15
C ASP A 374 25.89 11.38 -22.33
N GLY A 375 25.27 10.91 -21.25
CA GLY A 375 24.68 11.73 -20.19
C GLY A 375 25.27 11.34 -18.83
N LYS A 376 26.04 12.25 -18.24
CA LYS A 376 26.63 12.16 -16.90
C LYS A 376 25.55 11.87 -15.84
N PHE A 377 25.64 10.72 -15.17
CA PHE A 377 24.86 10.44 -13.97
C PHE A 377 25.47 11.18 -12.77
N LEU A 378 24.78 12.22 -12.30
CA LEU A 378 25.01 12.81 -10.99
C LEU A 378 24.34 11.89 -9.95
N PHE A 379 25.14 11.11 -9.22
CA PHE A 379 24.66 10.34 -8.08
C PHE A 379 24.37 11.29 -6.92
N ILE A 380 23.09 11.58 -6.67
CA ILE A 380 22.64 12.08 -5.38
C ILE A 380 22.34 10.85 -4.52
N HIS A 381 23.26 10.56 -3.60
CA HIS A 381 23.11 9.54 -2.58
C HIS A 381 22.05 9.97 -1.56
N SER A 382 20.80 9.55 -1.75
CA SER A 382 19.81 9.46 -0.67
C SER A 382 19.51 7.98 -0.45
N GLY A 383 19.68 7.53 0.80
CA GLY A 383 19.72 6.12 1.20
C GLY A 383 18.58 5.27 0.64
N LEU A 384 18.97 4.17 -0.01
CA LEU A 384 18.08 3.10 -0.46
C LEU A 384 17.32 2.53 0.75
N PHE A 385 15.99 2.71 0.77
CA PHE A 385 15.08 1.72 1.32
C PHE A 385 14.24 1.20 0.15
N ARG A 386 14.58 -0.01 -0.32
CA ARG A 386 13.72 -0.73 -1.27
C ARG A 386 12.52 -1.26 -0.48
N CYS A 387 11.32 -0.75 -0.79
CA CYS A 387 10.05 -1.30 -0.36
C CYS A 387 10.07 -2.83 -0.44
N HIS A 388 10.08 -3.49 0.72
CA HIS A 388 9.72 -4.89 0.82
C HIS A 388 8.23 -4.90 1.16
N THR A 389 7.39 -5.23 0.17
CA THR A 389 6.01 -5.62 0.45
C THR A 389 6.07 -6.87 1.33
N ILE A 390 5.58 -6.74 2.57
CA ILE A 390 5.32 -7.89 3.44
C ILE A 390 4.20 -8.68 2.75
N ILE A 391 4.48 -9.92 2.36
CA ILE A 391 3.54 -10.86 1.74
C ILE A 391 2.88 -11.69 2.83
#